data_AF-A0A7S2T1F2-F1
#
_entry.id   AF-A0A7S2T1F2-F1
#
_cell.length_a   1.000
_cell.length_b   1.000
_cell.length_c   1.000
_cell.angle_alpha   90.00
_cell.angle_beta   90.00
_cell.angle_gamma   90.00
#
_symmetry.space_group_name_H-M   'P 1'
#
loop_
_entity.id
_entity.type
_entity.pdbx_description
1 polymer ?
#
loop_
_entity_poly.entity_id
_entity_poly.type
_entity_poly.pdbx_seq_one_letter_code
_entity_poly.pdbx_strand_id
1 'polypeptide(L)'
;GRVVAELRDDVVPNTCRNFRELCVGGSASTSGRKLAYRGSTFHRVIPNFMCQGGDFTNHDGTGGESIYGRTFDDENFVLKHEGPGVLSMANSGPNTNGSQFFLTTAACPWLDGKHVVFGKVVEGMDVVRYIESVGSKSGKTSKEVVVRDCGVELGKEEALQRQRAREADREANPDAQSLKRLRDAEEAGKAKAEREG
;
A
#
# COMPACT_ATOMS: atom_id res chain seq x y z
N GLY A 1 14.05 -2.28 5.51
CA GLY A 1 13.14 -3.21 6.21
C GLY A 1 11.80 -3.20 5.53
N ARG A 2 10.76 -3.69 6.21
CA ARG A 2 9.36 -3.68 5.77
C ARG A 2 8.55 -2.76 6.68
N VAL A 3 7.59 -2.03 6.12
CA VAL A 3 6.58 -1.26 6.85
C VAL A 3 5.23 -1.86 6.53
N VAL A 4 4.43 -2.17 7.55
CA VAL A 4 3.05 -2.65 7.41
C VAL A 4 2.13 -1.59 8.00
N ALA A 5 1.15 -1.17 7.23
CA ALA A 5 0.13 -0.21 7.66
C ALA A 5 -1.26 -0.84 7.61
N GLU A 6 -2.03 -0.61 8.67
CA GLU A 6 -3.46 -0.90 8.74
C GLU A 6 -4.23 0.27 8.12
N LEU A 7 -5.18 -0.04 7.23
CA LEU A 7 -6.05 0.95 6.58
C LEU A 7 -7.41 1.01 7.27
N ARG A 8 -7.98 2.21 7.38
CA ARG A 8 -9.28 2.47 8.04
C ARG A 8 -10.42 2.52 7.03
N ASP A 9 -10.62 1.39 6.36
CA ASP A 9 -11.72 1.19 5.39
C ASP A 9 -13.11 1.42 6.00
N ASP A 10 -13.23 1.23 7.31
CA ASP A 10 -14.44 1.51 8.10
C ASP A 10 -14.76 3.02 8.22
N VAL A 11 -13.79 3.90 7.95
CA VAL A 11 -13.95 5.37 8.09
C VAL A 11 -13.80 6.10 6.77
N VAL A 12 -12.83 5.71 5.95
CA VAL A 12 -12.46 6.38 4.68
C VAL A 12 -12.22 5.34 3.57
N PRO A 13 -13.26 4.59 3.14
CA PRO A 13 -13.13 3.49 2.21
C PRO A 13 -12.58 3.90 0.83
N ASN A 14 -12.91 5.09 0.33
CA ASN A 14 -12.39 5.53 -0.97
C ASN A 14 -10.89 5.87 -0.90
N THR A 15 -10.49 6.56 0.17
CA THR A 15 -9.08 6.89 0.41
C THR A 15 -8.25 5.62 0.60
N CYS A 16 -8.76 4.67 1.39
CA CYS A 16 -8.11 3.37 1.60
C CYS A 16 -8.01 2.55 0.31
N ARG A 17 -9.09 2.51 -0.49
CA ARG A 17 -9.07 1.82 -1.78
C ARG A 17 -8.02 2.42 -2.71
N ASN A 18 -7.92 3.74 -2.81
CA ASN A 18 -6.89 4.40 -3.62
C ASN A 18 -5.47 3.93 -3.25
N PHE A 19 -5.12 4.01 -1.96
CA PHE A 19 -3.79 3.61 -1.49
C PHE A 19 -3.53 2.12 -1.73
N ARG A 20 -4.52 1.27 -1.46
CA ARG A 20 -4.44 -0.18 -1.61
C ARG A 20 -4.18 -0.59 -3.06
N GLU A 21 -4.93 -0.05 -4.00
CA GLU A 21 -4.77 -0.32 -5.43
C GLU A 21 -3.39 0.15 -5.94
N LEU A 22 -2.88 1.27 -5.43
CA LEU A 22 -1.52 1.75 -5.71
C LEU A 22 -0.42 0.86 -5.09
N CYS A 23 -0.69 0.20 -3.95
CA CYS A 23 0.20 -0.80 -3.37
C CYS A 23 0.25 -2.09 -4.20
N VAL A 24 -0.91 -2.61 -4.63
CA VAL A 24 -0.96 -3.82 -5.50
C VAL A 24 -0.34 -3.52 -6.86
N GLY A 25 -0.70 -2.37 -7.42
CA GLY A 25 -0.39 -1.98 -8.79
C GLY A 25 -1.06 -2.86 -9.84
N GLY A 26 -0.76 -2.58 -11.11
CA GLY A 26 -1.23 -3.38 -12.25
C GLY A 26 -2.33 -2.72 -13.08
N SER A 27 -2.96 -1.68 -12.54
CA SER A 27 -3.86 -0.81 -13.30
C SER A 27 -3.08 0.31 -13.99
N ALA A 28 -3.58 0.75 -15.15
CA ALA A 28 -3.12 1.97 -15.81
C ALA A 28 -4.08 3.11 -15.48
N SER A 29 -3.56 4.32 -15.35
CA SER A 29 -4.37 5.53 -15.24
C SER A 29 -5.02 5.86 -16.58
N THR A 30 -5.94 6.83 -16.58
CA THR A 30 -6.54 7.36 -17.82
C THR A 30 -5.52 7.97 -18.77
N SER A 31 -4.34 8.36 -18.27
CA SER A 31 -3.22 8.85 -19.08
C SER A 31 -2.26 7.74 -19.54
N GLY A 32 -2.58 6.47 -19.27
CA GLY A 32 -1.79 5.30 -19.67
C GLY A 32 -0.58 5.02 -18.77
N ARG A 33 -0.39 5.78 -17.67
CA ARG A 33 0.71 5.55 -16.73
C ARG A 33 0.38 4.40 -15.78
N LYS A 34 1.40 3.65 -15.38
CA LYS A 34 1.23 2.57 -14.40
C LYS A 34 0.95 3.17 -13.02
N LEU A 35 -0.19 2.81 -12.44
CA LEU A 35 -0.56 3.16 -11.07
C LEU A 35 0.13 2.17 -10.13
N ALA A 36 1.26 2.55 -9.54
CA ALA A 36 1.98 1.70 -8.59
C ALA A 36 2.95 2.50 -7.71
N TYR A 37 3.03 2.18 -6.42
CA TYR A 37 4.06 2.72 -5.53
C TYR A 37 5.42 2.05 -5.67
N ARG A 38 5.50 0.87 -6.28
CA ARG A 38 6.76 0.17 -6.50
C ARG A 38 7.70 1.02 -7.36
N GLY A 39 8.86 1.36 -6.82
CA GLY A 39 9.86 2.25 -7.43
C GLY A 39 9.68 3.73 -7.11
N SER A 40 8.58 4.13 -6.46
CA SER A 40 8.42 5.50 -5.97
C SER A 40 9.36 5.78 -4.77
N THR A 41 9.57 7.05 -4.46
CA THR A 41 10.52 7.49 -3.44
C THR A 41 9.83 8.27 -2.32
N PHE A 42 10.44 8.24 -1.13
CA PHE A 42 10.20 9.26 -0.11
C PHE A 42 11.00 10.50 -0.47
N HIS A 43 10.40 11.38 -1.28
CA HIS A 43 11.05 12.56 -1.85
C HIS A 43 11.13 13.74 -0.88
N ARG A 44 10.35 13.72 0.22
CA ARG A 44 10.37 14.79 1.22
C ARG A 44 10.28 14.21 2.64
N VAL A 45 11.36 14.31 3.41
CA VAL A 45 11.47 13.78 4.78
C VAL A 45 11.97 14.86 5.73
N ILE A 46 11.14 15.21 6.73
CA ILE A 46 11.44 16.23 7.73
C ILE A 46 11.44 15.59 9.12
N PRO A 47 12.60 15.57 9.82
CA PRO A 47 12.70 15.02 11.17
C PRO A 47 11.77 15.71 12.17
N ASN A 48 11.20 14.91 13.08
CA ASN A 48 10.16 15.28 14.05
C ASN A 48 8.89 15.84 13.42
N PHE A 49 8.60 15.43 12.18
CA PHE A 49 7.40 15.83 11.48
C PHE A 49 6.83 14.64 10.69
N MET A 50 7.38 14.35 9.51
CA MET A 50 6.84 13.31 8.63
C MET A 50 7.81 12.86 7.53
N CYS A 51 7.51 11.70 6.95
CA CYS A 51 8.13 11.15 5.75
C CYS A 51 7.07 11.09 4.63
N GLN A 52 7.20 11.91 3.59
CA GLN A 52 6.28 12.01 2.46
C GLN A 52 6.83 11.28 1.22
N GLY A 53 5.96 10.53 0.56
CA GLY A 53 6.24 9.76 -0.64
C GLY A 53 5.01 9.61 -1.53
N GLY A 54 5.03 8.63 -2.44
CA GLY A 54 3.89 8.29 -3.29
C GLY A 54 3.77 9.08 -4.60
N ASP A 55 4.77 9.91 -4.92
CA ASP A 55 4.95 10.44 -6.28
C ASP A 55 5.70 9.39 -7.11
N PHE A 56 4.95 8.64 -7.91
CA PHE A 56 5.47 7.61 -8.81
C PHE A 56 5.66 8.11 -10.25
N THR A 57 5.38 9.38 -10.53
CA THR A 57 5.52 9.93 -11.90
C THR A 57 6.74 10.81 -12.03
N ASN A 58 6.95 11.73 -11.09
CA ASN A 58 8.05 12.72 -11.14
C ASN A 58 9.09 12.48 -10.03
N HIS A 59 8.73 11.72 -9.00
CA HIS A 59 9.61 11.36 -7.88
C HIS A 59 10.15 12.57 -7.07
N ASP A 60 9.51 13.73 -7.17
CA ASP A 60 9.96 14.98 -6.57
C ASP A 60 8.85 15.74 -5.80
N GLY A 61 7.62 15.22 -5.83
CA GLY A 61 6.46 15.80 -5.17
C GLY A 61 5.58 16.66 -6.09
N THR A 62 5.97 16.85 -7.35
CA THR A 62 5.16 17.59 -8.35
C THR A 62 4.21 16.69 -9.13
N GLY A 63 4.33 15.37 -8.96
CA GLY A 63 3.59 14.37 -9.70
C GLY A 63 2.61 13.55 -8.87
N GLY A 64 2.30 12.36 -9.39
CA GLY A 64 1.32 11.45 -8.84
C GLY A 64 -0.10 11.64 -9.39
N GLU A 65 -0.89 10.57 -9.33
CA GLU A 65 -2.31 10.57 -9.68
C GLU A 65 -3.03 9.44 -8.93
N SER A 66 -4.31 9.63 -8.63
CA SER A 66 -5.13 8.63 -7.93
C SER A 66 -5.73 7.62 -8.91
N ILE A 67 -6.32 6.55 -8.37
CA ILE A 67 -7.11 5.60 -9.16
C ILE A 67 -8.40 6.21 -9.73
N TYR A 68 -8.81 7.38 -9.22
CA TYR A 68 -10.03 8.09 -9.61
C TYR A 68 -9.77 9.19 -10.65
N GLY A 69 -8.52 9.36 -11.08
CA GLY A 69 -8.06 10.45 -11.92
C GLY A 69 -6.94 11.25 -11.26
N ARG A 70 -6.65 12.44 -11.78
CA ARG A 70 -5.52 13.26 -11.28
C ARG A 70 -5.65 13.57 -9.78
N THR A 71 -6.85 13.89 -9.32
CA THR A 71 -7.17 14.21 -7.92
C THR A 71 -8.55 13.69 -7.52
N PHE A 72 -8.79 13.54 -6.21
CA PHE A 72 -10.09 13.24 -5.61
C PHE A 72 -10.32 14.05 -4.31
N ASP A 73 -11.59 14.10 -3.90
CA ASP A 73 -12.07 14.93 -2.78
C ASP A 73 -11.60 14.45 -1.41
N ASP A 74 -11.62 15.34 -0.42
CA ASP A 74 -11.39 14.98 0.99
C ASP A 74 -12.59 14.17 1.51
N GLU A 75 -12.37 12.90 1.85
CA GLU A 75 -13.47 12.00 2.22
C GLU A 75 -14.11 12.36 3.58
N ASN A 76 -13.28 12.52 4.63
CA ASN A 76 -13.65 13.16 5.90
C ASN A 76 -12.40 13.41 6.77
N PHE A 77 -12.59 14.07 7.93
CA PHE A 77 -11.52 14.41 8.88
C PHE A 77 -11.81 13.90 10.31
N VAL A 78 -12.47 12.74 10.42
CA VAL A 78 -12.83 12.12 11.71
C VAL A 78 -11.57 11.72 12.48
N LEU A 79 -10.64 11.05 11.81
CA LEU A 79 -9.36 10.62 12.39
C LEU A 79 -8.37 11.79 12.49
N LYS A 80 -7.52 11.76 13.51
CA LYS A 80 -6.62 12.86 13.89
C LYS A 80 -5.14 12.47 13.80
N HIS A 81 -4.27 13.45 13.66
CA HIS A 81 -2.81 13.25 13.58
C HIS A 81 -2.19 13.17 14.98
N GLU A 82 -2.61 12.18 15.77
CA GLU A 82 -2.37 12.10 17.22
C GLU A 82 -0.93 11.72 17.60
N GLY A 83 -0.13 11.18 16.67
CA GLY A 83 1.21 10.73 17.00
C GLY A 83 1.95 10.08 15.84
N PRO A 84 3.16 9.54 16.10
CA PRO A 84 3.98 8.86 15.10
C PRO A 84 3.27 7.65 14.49
N GLY A 85 3.52 7.41 13.20
CA GLY A 85 3.01 6.26 12.46
C GLY A 85 1.64 6.47 11.84
N VAL A 86 0.98 7.62 12.06
CA VAL A 86 -0.26 7.97 11.34
C VAL A 86 0.04 8.09 9.85
N LEU A 87 -0.75 7.42 9.03
CA LEU A 87 -0.73 7.44 7.57
C LEU A 87 -1.84 8.35 7.04
N SER A 88 -1.46 9.35 6.25
CA SER A 88 -2.36 10.44 5.84
C SER A 88 -2.04 10.95 4.43
N MET A 89 -3.05 11.51 3.75
CA MET A 89 -2.94 12.01 2.38
C MET A 89 -2.18 13.33 2.31
N ALA A 90 -1.22 13.44 1.40
CA ALA A 90 -0.67 14.74 1.00
C ALA A 90 -1.60 15.38 -0.06
N ASN A 91 -1.77 16.69 0.02
CA ASN A 91 -2.57 17.46 -0.93
C ASN A 91 -2.01 18.89 -1.07
N SER A 92 -2.54 19.64 -2.04
CA SER A 92 -2.20 21.03 -2.34
C SER A 92 -3.35 21.99 -2.00
N GLY A 93 -4.14 21.64 -0.97
CA GLY A 93 -5.38 22.32 -0.59
C GLY A 93 -6.59 21.39 -0.64
N PRO A 94 -7.78 21.91 -0.26
CA PRO A 94 -9.00 21.11 -0.17
C PRO A 94 -9.30 20.36 -1.48
N ASN A 95 -9.70 19.10 -1.35
CA ASN A 95 -10.12 18.23 -2.46
C ASN A 95 -9.07 18.01 -3.57
N THR A 96 -7.78 17.94 -3.19
CA THR A 96 -6.68 17.71 -4.14
C THR A 96 -5.85 16.46 -3.81
N ASN A 97 -6.49 15.45 -3.23
CA ASN A 97 -5.82 14.19 -2.90
C ASN A 97 -5.44 13.44 -4.17
N GLY A 98 -4.20 12.94 -4.27
CA GLY A 98 -3.71 12.19 -5.42
C GLY A 98 -3.21 10.81 -5.01
N SER A 99 -1.95 10.52 -5.31
CA SER A 99 -1.27 9.32 -4.79
C SER A 99 -0.31 9.60 -3.65
N GLN A 100 0.06 10.86 -3.43
CA GLN A 100 1.05 11.21 -2.43
C GLN A 100 0.47 11.05 -1.02
N PHE A 101 1.31 10.52 -0.13
CA PHE A 101 0.97 10.26 1.27
C PHE A 101 2.15 10.63 2.16
N PHE A 102 1.90 10.73 3.46
CA PHE A 102 2.95 10.87 4.45
C PHE A 102 2.72 9.97 5.67
N LEU A 103 3.84 9.57 6.28
CA LEU A 103 3.90 8.91 7.58
C LEU A 103 4.41 9.90 8.60
N THR A 104 3.60 10.20 9.61
CA THR A 104 4.01 11.08 10.71
C THR A 104 5.08 10.44 11.58
N THR A 105 5.97 11.26 12.14
CA THR A 105 6.98 10.84 13.10
C THR A 105 6.87 11.56 14.45
N ALA A 106 5.92 12.48 14.54
CA ALA A 106 5.45 13.18 15.73
C ALA A 106 3.94 13.49 15.61
N ALA A 107 3.30 13.91 16.70
CA ALA A 107 1.93 14.42 16.63
C ALA A 107 1.88 15.70 15.79
N CYS A 108 0.88 15.83 14.91
CA CYS A 108 0.76 16.92 13.96
C CYS A 108 -0.66 17.55 13.94
N PRO A 109 -1.22 18.00 15.08
CA PRO A 109 -2.61 18.46 15.17
C PRO A 109 -2.95 19.64 14.25
N TRP A 110 -1.95 20.42 13.82
CA TRP A 110 -2.15 21.53 12.86
C TRP A 110 -2.53 21.07 11.44
N LEU A 111 -2.43 19.77 11.15
CA LEU A 111 -2.87 19.13 9.91
C LEU A 111 -4.32 18.60 10.00
N ASP A 112 -4.92 18.58 11.19
CA ASP A 112 -6.30 18.12 11.37
C ASP A 112 -7.27 19.03 10.60
N GLY A 113 -8.24 18.41 9.93
CA GLY A 113 -9.19 19.13 9.07
C GLY A 113 -8.63 19.57 7.70
N LYS A 114 -7.38 19.20 7.39
CA LYS A 114 -6.70 19.57 6.12
C LYS A 114 -6.17 18.37 5.35
N HIS A 115 -5.83 17.29 6.05
CA HIS A 115 -5.31 16.06 5.46
C HIS A 115 -6.11 14.86 5.96
N VAL A 116 -6.55 14.01 5.04
CA VAL A 116 -7.33 12.82 5.37
C VAL A 116 -6.42 11.76 5.96
N VAL A 117 -6.60 11.45 7.25
CA VAL A 117 -5.96 10.30 7.89
C VAL A 117 -6.73 9.03 7.50
N PHE A 118 -6.02 8.04 6.98
CA PHE A 118 -6.63 6.82 6.44
C PHE A 118 -5.99 5.52 6.93
N GLY A 119 -5.03 5.58 7.85
CA GLY A 119 -4.42 4.40 8.41
C GLY A 119 -3.35 4.71 9.44
N LYS A 120 -2.64 3.66 9.86
CA LYS A 120 -1.47 3.76 10.74
C LYS A 120 -0.50 2.62 10.51
N VAL A 121 0.77 2.86 10.77
CA VAL A 121 1.79 1.80 10.80
C VAL A 121 1.55 0.89 11.99
N VAL A 122 1.55 -0.42 11.73
CA VAL A 122 1.39 -1.48 12.74
C VAL A 122 2.65 -2.33 12.91
N GLU A 123 3.50 -2.41 11.88
CA GLU A 123 4.83 -3.05 11.97
C GLU A 123 5.86 -2.20 11.18
N GLY A 124 7.11 -2.16 11.67
CA GLY A 124 8.20 -1.47 10.96
C GLY A 124 8.36 0.02 11.26
N MET A 125 7.91 0.50 12.43
CA MET A 125 8.14 1.90 12.83
C MET A 125 9.62 2.25 12.98
N ASP A 126 10.48 1.29 13.33
CA ASP A 126 11.94 1.44 13.31
C ASP A 126 12.46 1.77 11.90
N VAL A 127 11.86 1.19 10.86
CA VAL A 127 12.18 1.51 9.46
C VAL A 127 11.74 2.94 9.14
N VAL A 128 10.56 3.37 9.59
CA VAL A 128 10.10 4.76 9.42
C VAL A 128 11.05 5.74 10.12
N ARG A 129 11.53 5.42 11.33
CA ARG A 129 12.54 6.21 12.04
C ARG A 129 13.88 6.24 11.32
N TYR A 130 14.28 5.14 10.68
CA TYR A 130 15.48 5.11 9.86
C TYR A 130 15.33 6.00 8.61
N ILE A 131 14.17 5.98 7.95
CA ILE A 131 13.86 6.90 6.84
C ILE A 131 13.92 8.35 7.32
N GLU A 132 13.30 8.64 8.47
CA GLU A 132 13.34 9.96 9.11
C GLU A 132 14.77 10.46 9.34
N SER A 133 15.66 9.57 9.81
CA SER A 133 17.05 9.92 10.14
C SER A 133 17.89 10.39 8.96
N VAL A 134 17.48 10.05 7.73
CA VAL A 134 18.16 10.51 6.51
C VAL A 134 17.55 11.80 5.95
N GLY A 135 16.48 12.33 6.54
CA GLY A 135 15.83 13.57 6.16
C GLY A 135 16.55 14.84 6.64
N SER A 136 15.96 15.99 6.36
CA SER A 136 16.49 17.29 6.77
C SER A 136 15.40 18.33 6.98
N LYS A 137 15.74 19.51 7.52
CA LYS A 137 14.78 20.61 7.72
C LYS A 137 14.14 21.11 6.43
N SER A 138 14.84 21.02 5.29
CA SER A 138 14.29 21.38 3.98
C SER A 138 13.43 20.28 3.37
N GLY A 139 13.37 19.10 3.97
CA GLY A 139 12.72 17.92 3.44
C GLY A 139 13.61 17.08 2.52
N LYS A 140 14.77 17.59 2.08
CA LYS A 140 15.69 16.81 1.23
C LYS A 140 16.30 15.65 2.02
N THR A 141 16.37 14.48 1.42
CA THR A 141 17.05 13.32 1.98
C THR A 141 18.55 13.33 1.64
N SER A 142 19.37 12.83 2.56
CA SER A 142 20.82 12.63 2.37
C SER A 142 21.15 11.40 1.54
N LYS A 143 20.20 10.46 1.42
CA LYS A 143 20.25 9.26 0.60
C LYS A 143 18.89 9.01 -0.02
N GLU A 144 18.88 8.38 -1.19
CA GLU A 144 17.63 7.98 -1.82
C GLU A 144 16.91 6.91 -0.98
N VAL A 145 15.60 7.06 -0.82
CA VAL A 145 14.74 6.13 -0.10
C VAL A 145 13.65 5.65 -1.05
N VAL A 146 13.77 4.42 -1.52
CA VAL A 146 12.90 3.83 -2.55
C VAL A 146 11.97 2.79 -1.94
N VAL A 147 10.70 2.82 -2.33
CA VAL A 147 9.76 1.71 -2.13
C VAL A 147 10.12 0.61 -3.12
N ARG A 148 11.04 -0.27 -2.72
CA ARG A 148 11.54 -1.34 -3.61
C ARG A 148 10.43 -2.29 -4.08
N ASP A 149 9.49 -2.58 -3.19
CA ASP A 149 8.32 -3.42 -3.47
C ASP A 149 7.18 -3.07 -2.51
N CYS A 150 5.95 -3.34 -2.92
CA CYS A 150 4.75 -3.10 -2.12
C CYS A 150 3.62 -4.04 -2.55
N GLY A 151 2.61 -4.16 -1.69
CA GLY A 151 1.46 -5.03 -1.93
C GLY A 151 0.48 -4.98 -0.77
N VAL A 152 -0.49 -5.88 -0.78
CA VAL A 152 -1.48 -6.04 0.29
C VAL A 152 -1.28 -7.38 0.97
N GLU A 153 -1.44 -7.38 2.28
CA GLU A 153 -1.48 -8.60 3.09
C GLU A 153 -2.87 -8.72 3.70
N LEU A 154 -3.37 -9.95 3.77
CA LEU A 154 -4.58 -10.23 4.53
C LEU A 154 -4.24 -10.12 6.02
N GLY A 155 -5.16 -9.57 6.81
CA GLY A 155 -5.00 -9.57 8.27
C GLY A 155 -4.80 -11.00 8.79
N LYS A 156 -3.99 -11.17 9.84
CA LYS A 156 -3.62 -12.50 10.38
C LYS A 156 -4.86 -13.38 10.66
N GLU A 157 -5.93 -12.79 11.20
CA GLU A 157 -7.22 -13.45 11.43
C GLU A 157 -7.91 -13.86 10.12
N GLU A 158 -7.99 -12.98 9.14
CA GLU A 158 -8.62 -13.29 7.85
C GLU A 158 -7.83 -14.35 7.08
N ALA A 159 -6.49 -14.28 7.13
CA ALA A 159 -5.62 -15.31 6.56
C ALA A 159 -5.87 -16.67 7.23
N LEU A 160 -5.96 -16.71 8.56
CA LEU A 160 -6.24 -17.93 9.31
C LEU A 160 -7.64 -18.47 9.03
N GLN A 161 -8.66 -17.61 8.94
CA GLN A 161 -10.02 -18.00 8.58
C GLN A 161 -10.09 -18.58 7.17
N ARG A 162 -9.41 -17.95 6.19
CA ARG A 162 -9.32 -18.49 4.83
C ARG A 162 -8.57 -19.81 4.79
N GLN A 163 -7.52 -19.98 5.58
CA GLN A 163 -6.81 -21.24 5.70
C GLN A 163 -7.74 -22.33 6.27
N ARG A 164 -8.41 -22.05 7.38
CA ARG A 164 -9.38 -22.97 8.00
C ARG A 164 -10.52 -23.33 7.03
N ALA A 165 -11.04 -22.37 6.28
CA ALA A 165 -12.08 -22.61 5.29
C ALA A 165 -11.59 -23.53 4.14
N ARG A 166 -10.35 -23.33 3.66
CA ARG A 166 -9.74 -24.20 2.65
C ARG A 166 -9.47 -25.61 3.16
N GLU A 167 -9.06 -25.75 4.43
CA GLU A 167 -8.85 -27.05 5.07
C GLU A 167 -10.18 -27.80 5.26
N ALA A 168 -11.22 -27.11 5.73
CA ALA A 168 -12.56 -27.68 5.89
C ALA A 168 -13.18 -28.11 4.54
N ASP A 169 -13.05 -27.31 3.48
CA ASP A 169 -13.52 -27.68 2.12
C ASP A 169 -12.80 -28.92 1.58
N ARG A 170 -11.49 -29.01 1.83
CA ARG A 170 -10.67 -30.17 1.51
C ARG A 170 -11.11 -31.43 2.25
N GLU A 171 -11.47 -31.32 3.52
CA GLU A 171 -11.98 -32.46 4.31
C GLU A 171 -13.41 -32.86 3.89
N ALA A 172 -14.25 -31.90 3.53
CA ALA A 172 -15.62 -32.14 3.13
C ALA A 172 -15.76 -32.76 1.72
N ASN A 173 -14.77 -32.58 0.84
CA ASN A 173 -14.83 -33.09 -0.54
C ASN A 173 -13.55 -33.85 -0.96
N PRO A 174 -13.29 -35.04 -0.37
CA PRO A 174 -12.07 -35.82 -0.63
C PRO A 174 -12.01 -36.35 -2.07
N ASP A 175 -13.16 -36.61 -2.69
CA ASP A 175 -13.24 -37.18 -4.05
C ASP A 175 -12.82 -36.18 -5.13
N ALA A 176 -13.14 -34.89 -4.96
CA ALA A 176 -12.67 -33.84 -5.85
C ALA A 176 -11.14 -33.72 -5.86
N GLN A 177 -10.48 -34.01 -4.74
CA GLN A 177 -9.01 -34.01 -4.66
C GLN A 177 -8.39 -35.21 -5.35
N SER A 178 -8.99 -36.38 -5.18
CA SER A 178 -8.56 -37.60 -5.89
C SER A 178 -8.68 -37.41 -7.40
N LEU A 179 -9.79 -36.85 -7.89
CA LEU A 179 -10.02 -36.55 -9.31
C LEU A 179 -9.03 -35.51 -9.85
N LYS A 180 -8.71 -34.46 -9.08
CA LYS A 180 -7.72 -33.47 -9.48
C LYS A 180 -6.32 -34.09 -9.62
N ARG A 181 -5.89 -34.90 -8.66
CA ARG A 181 -4.58 -35.59 -8.71
C ARG A 181 -4.46 -36.54 -9.91
N LEU A 182 -5.54 -37.23 -10.26
CA LEU A 182 -5.58 -38.09 -11.44
C LEU A 182 -5.40 -37.26 -12.73
N ARG A 183 -6.09 -36.12 -12.84
CA ARG A 183 -5.93 -35.20 -13.98
C ARG A 183 -4.52 -34.62 -14.09
N ASP A 184 -3.97 -34.13 -12.98
CA ASP A 184 -2.61 -33.57 -12.93
C ASP A 184 -1.56 -34.63 -13.33
N ALA A 185 -1.75 -35.89 -12.94
CA ALA A 185 -0.88 -37.01 -13.31
C ALA A 185 -1.00 -37.38 -14.80
N GLU A 186 -2.21 -37.35 -15.37
CA GLU A 186 -2.44 -37.57 -16.80
C GLU A 186 -1.79 -36.47 -17.65
N GLU A 187 -1.91 -35.20 -17.25
CA GLU A 187 -1.28 -34.07 -17.93
C GLU A 187 0.24 -34.14 -17.89
N ALA A 188 0.81 -34.48 -16.73
CA ALA A 188 2.26 -34.68 -16.58
C ALA A 188 2.78 -35.85 -17.45
N GLY A 189 2.00 -36.93 -17.57
CA GLY A 189 2.31 -38.06 -18.43
C GLY A 189 2.33 -37.67 -19.92
N LYS A 190 1.32 -36.90 -20.37
CA LYS A 190 1.25 -36.39 -21.76
C LYS A 190 2.41 -35.46 -22.09
N ALA A 191 2.71 -34.51 -21.19
CA ALA A 191 3.81 -33.56 -21.38
C ALA A 191 5.19 -34.24 -21.43
N LYS A 192 5.35 -35.39 -20.76
CA LYS A 192 6.58 -36.19 -20.83
C LYS A 192 6.68 -36.95 -22.15
N ALA A 193 5.58 -37.55 -22.61
CA ALA A 193 5.52 -38.26 -23.89
C ALA A 193 5.80 -37.34 -25.08
N GLU A 194 5.34 -36.09 -25.05
CA GLU A 194 5.61 -35.07 -26.09
C GLU A 194 7.06 -34.56 -26.11
N ARG A 195 7.84 -34.76 -25.02
CA ARG A 195 9.25 -34.37 -24.96
C ARG A 195 10.22 -35.49 -25.37
N GLU A 196 9.72 -36.74 -25.38
CA GLU A 196 10.51 -37.94 -25.65
C GLU A 196 10.24 -38.54 -27.05
N GLY A 197 9.34 -37.94 -27.83
CA GLY A 197 9.03 -38.29 -29.24
C GLY A 197 9.38 -37.17 -30.21
#